data_AF-E6K4C6-F1
#
_entry.id   AF-E6K4C6-F1
#
_cell.length_a   1.000
_cell.length_b   1.000
_cell.length_c   1.000
_cell.angle_alpha   90.00
_cell.angle_beta   90.00
_cell.angle_gamma   90.00
#
_symmetry.space_group_name_H-M   'P 1'
#
loop_
_entity.id
_entity.type
_entity.pdbx_description
1 polymer ?
#
loop_
_entity_poly.entity_id
_entity_poly.type
_entity_poly.pdbx_seq_one_letter_code
_entity_poly.pdbx_strand_id
1 'polypeptide(L)'
;MAHLDNIISRYKRMRSMRALEQVYGHQYALVGMGNHCTGNLLPVVQYLQLPLKYICCASERKAALIPRKYQGVRGTTSLQEILADEAVSGVFVATHPHAHFRIAGEVIKAGKSLFIEKPPCRDSAELGALIDTVRLYGSGHIVVGMQRRFAPATQILQKRLRKEGKHHYHYRYLTGLYPEGEALLDLFIHPLDYVTFLFGEAKVKSVEVTRSREGGQTLLLVLEHREVTGMLELSTDYSWQYAQEQLTVSTDKGFYVMDGMESLHFTPRRPALLGIPLEKVVGGNASVACLYGRNGFIPTVGNNQIVSQGFFSEIETFADMVEDRCADTNAFGLESLRSTYVLIDEIREKGGLKSKVERSKI
;
A
#
# COMPACT_ATOMS: atom_id res chain seq x y z
N MET A 1 4.22 -11.07 -45.30
CA MET A 1 4.58 -9.79 -44.63
C MET A 1 3.36 -8.86 -44.51
N ALA A 2 2.66 -8.50 -45.60
CA ALA A 2 1.47 -7.62 -45.56
C ALA A 2 0.35 -8.02 -44.58
N HIS A 3 0.07 -9.32 -44.40
CA HIS A 3 -0.94 -9.80 -43.43
C HIS A 3 -0.53 -9.57 -41.97
N LEU A 4 0.77 -9.71 -41.65
CA LEU A 4 1.30 -9.46 -40.31
C LEU A 4 1.27 -7.96 -39.99
N ASP A 5 1.65 -7.12 -40.95
CA ASP A 5 1.61 -5.66 -40.81
C ASP A 5 0.19 -5.14 -40.60
N ASN A 6 -0.79 -5.75 -41.26
CA ASN A 6 -2.21 -5.42 -41.07
C ASN A 6 -2.71 -5.81 -39.67
N ILE A 7 -2.35 -7.00 -39.17
CA ILE A 7 -2.68 -7.42 -37.79
C ILE A 7 -2.05 -6.46 -36.76
N ILE A 8 -0.77 -6.14 -36.92
CA ILE A 8 -0.06 -5.21 -36.01
C ILE A 8 -0.73 -3.84 -36.03
N SER A 9 -1.08 -3.33 -37.20
CA SER A 9 -1.75 -2.04 -37.35
C SER A 9 -3.13 -2.02 -36.71
N ARG A 10 -3.91 -3.10 -36.89
CA ARG A 10 -5.22 -3.25 -36.24
C ARG A 10 -5.08 -3.30 -34.72
N TYR A 11 -4.11 -4.04 -34.20
CA TYR A 11 -3.82 -4.10 -32.76
C TYR A 11 -3.42 -2.73 -32.20
N LYS A 12 -2.51 -2.01 -32.87
CA LYS A 12 -2.12 -0.64 -32.48
C LYS A 12 -3.32 0.30 -32.45
N ARG A 13 -4.20 0.24 -33.46
CA ARG A 13 -5.42 1.05 -33.52
C ARG A 13 -6.37 0.71 -32.36
N MET A 14 -6.66 -0.57 -32.13
CA MET A 14 -7.53 -1.00 -31.03
C MET A 14 -6.98 -0.56 -29.67
N ARG A 15 -5.67 -0.70 -29.44
CA ARG A 15 -5.02 -0.24 -28.21
C ARG A 15 -5.13 1.27 -28.04
N SER A 16 -4.92 2.04 -29.10
CA SER A 16 -5.06 3.49 -29.09
C SER A 16 -6.49 3.94 -28.79
N MET A 17 -7.48 3.28 -29.40
CA MET A 17 -8.89 3.61 -29.16
C MET A 17 -9.29 3.30 -27.71
N ARG A 18 -8.94 2.12 -27.19
CA ARG A 18 -9.20 1.76 -25.79
C ARG A 18 -8.61 2.76 -24.80
N ALA A 19 -7.40 3.25 -25.06
CA ALA A 19 -6.76 4.25 -24.21
C ALA A 19 -7.51 5.59 -24.21
N LEU A 20 -8.13 5.98 -25.32
CA LEU A 20 -8.93 7.20 -25.43
C LEU A 20 -10.35 7.03 -24.85
N GLU A 21 -10.88 5.80 -24.84
CA GLU A 21 -12.18 5.47 -24.26
C GLU A 21 -12.14 5.39 -22.72
N GLN A 22 -10.96 5.22 -22.12
CA GLN A 22 -10.78 5.19 -20.67
C GLN A 22 -10.81 6.62 -20.10
N VAL A 23 -12.02 7.13 -19.87
CA VAL A 23 -12.28 8.48 -19.34
C VAL A 23 -13.02 8.36 -18.02
N TYR A 24 -12.63 9.13 -17.01
CA TYR A 24 -13.33 9.21 -15.72
C TYR A 24 -14.37 10.33 -15.75
N GLY A 25 -15.62 10.03 -15.39
CA GLY A 25 -16.75 10.96 -15.47
C GLY A 25 -17.04 11.71 -14.17
N HIS A 26 -16.71 11.11 -13.03
CA HIS A 26 -16.98 11.71 -11.72
C HIS A 26 -15.98 12.82 -11.37
N GLN A 27 -16.38 13.76 -10.50
CA GLN A 27 -15.46 14.77 -9.99
C GLN A 27 -14.83 14.30 -8.68
N TYR A 28 -13.54 14.61 -8.54
CA TYR A 28 -12.73 14.25 -7.40
C TYR A 28 -12.25 15.50 -6.65
N ALA A 29 -11.97 15.34 -5.37
CA ALA A 29 -11.30 16.34 -4.56
C ALA A 29 -10.09 15.72 -3.86
N LEU A 30 -9.10 16.55 -3.57
CA LEU A 30 -7.90 16.14 -2.86
C LEU A 30 -7.70 17.02 -1.61
N VAL A 31 -7.54 16.39 -0.46
CA VAL A 31 -7.40 17.03 0.84
C VAL A 31 -6.02 16.72 1.38
N GLY A 32 -5.19 17.75 1.52
CA GLY A 32 -3.80 17.64 1.96
C GLY A 32 -2.82 17.74 0.81
N MET A 33 -1.97 18.78 0.84
CA MET A 33 -0.99 19.06 -0.21
C MET A 33 0.43 19.07 0.38
N GLY A 34 0.84 17.91 0.89
CA GLY A 34 2.19 17.63 1.38
C GLY A 34 3.05 16.88 0.37
N ASN A 35 4.31 16.60 0.74
CA ASN A 35 5.29 15.98 -0.16
C ASN A 35 4.82 14.63 -0.72
N HIS A 36 4.25 13.77 0.14
CA HIS A 36 3.72 12.48 -0.27
C HIS A 36 2.64 12.60 -1.35
N CYS A 37 1.66 13.49 -1.12
CA CYS A 37 0.62 13.79 -2.11
C CYS A 37 1.22 14.26 -3.44
N THR A 38 2.11 15.25 -3.40
CA THR A 38 2.68 15.84 -4.62
C THR A 38 3.63 14.91 -5.35
N GLY A 39 4.28 13.98 -4.64
CA GLY A 39 5.25 13.04 -5.20
C GLY A 39 4.65 11.74 -5.71
N ASN A 40 3.52 11.29 -5.13
CA ASN A 40 2.96 9.97 -5.41
C ASN A 40 1.52 10.04 -5.94
N LEU A 41 0.59 10.65 -5.19
CA LEU A 41 -0.83 10.66 -5.55
C LEU A 41 -1.13 11.53 -6.77
N LEU A 42 -0.71 12.80 -6.73
CA LEU A 42 -1.05 13.76 -7.76
C LEU A 42 -0.50 13.37 -9.15
N PRO A 43 0.73 12.83 -9.28
CA PRO A 43 1.20 12.28 -10.56
C PRO A 43 0.29 11.20 -11.14
N VAL A 44 -0.25 10.30 -10.31
CA VAL A 44 -1.17 9.25 -10.77
C VAL A 44 -2.53 9.84 -11.13
N VAL A 45 -3.09 10.72 -10.29
CA VAL A 45 -4.35 11.44 -10.57
C VAL A 45 -4.28 12.16 -11.92
N GLN A 46 -3.15 12.82 -12.21
CA GLN A 46 -2.92 13.49 -13.49
C GLN A 46 -2.72 12.52 -14.64
N TYR A 47 -1.98 11.43 -14.42
CA TYR A 47 -1.76 10.41 -15.45
C TYR A 47 -3.08 9.75 -15.88
N LEU A 48 -3.93 9.39 -14.91
CA LEU A 48 -5.26 8.83 -15.13
C LEU A 48 -6.28 9.87 -15.63
N GLN A 49 -5.90 11.16 -15.66
CA GLN A 49 -6.76 12.27 -16.04
C GLN A 49 -8.06 12.35 -15.21
N LEU A 50 -7.98 12.05 -13.91
CA LEU A 50 -9.14 12.15 -13.02
C LEU A 50 -9.60 13.62 -12.93
N PRO A 51 -10.90 13.93 -13.14
CA PRO A 51 -11.42 15.30 -13.05
C PRO A 51 -11.31 15.86 -11.63
N LEU A 52 -10.22 16.57 -11.35
CA LEU A 52 -9.94 17.14 -10.04
C LEU A 52 -10.58 18.53 -9.91
N LYS A 53 -11.64 18.65 -9.11
CA LYS A 53 -12.37 19.91 -8.91
C LYS A 53 -11.75 20.77 -7.82
N TYR A 54 -11.31 20.14 -6.73
CA TYR A 54 -10.76 20.83 -5.56
C TYR A 54 -9.43 20.27 -5.09
N ILE A 55 -8.56 21.16 -4.64
CA ILE A 55 -7.48 20.81 -3.70
C ILE A 55 -7.67 21.65 -2.42
N CYS A 56 -7.87 20.97 -1.30
CA CYS A 56 -7.97 21.56 0.03
C CYS A 56 -6.64 21.47 0.78
N CYS A 57 -6.20 22.58 1.37
CA CYS A 57 -5.00 22.62 2.21
C CYS A 57 -5.16 23.62 3.35
N ALA A 58 -4.35 23.48 4.41
CA ALA A 58 -4.47 24.34 5.60
C ALA A 58 -4.02 25.79 5.39
N SER A 59 -3.34 26.12 4.27
CA SER A 59 -2.73 27.43 4.05
C SER A 59 -3.49 28.19 2.96
N GLU A 60 -4.08 29.33 3.31
CA GLU A 60 -4.74 30.23 2.36
C GLU A 60 -3.81 30.65 1.21
N ARG A 61 -2.53 30.90 1.53
CA ARG A 61 -1.51 31.21 0.52
C ARG A 61 -1.32 30.06 -0.46
N LYS A 62 -1.26 28.81 0.01
CA LYS A 62 -1.19 27.64 -0.88
C LYS A 62 -2.49 27.52 -1.69
N ALA A 63 -3.64 27.69 -1.05
CA ALA A 63 -4.95 27.65 -1.72
C ALA A 63 -5.05 28.64 -2.88
N ALA A 64 -4.60 29.88 -2.69
CA ALA A 64 -4.59 30.91 -3.72
C ALA A 64 -3.65 30.61 -4.92
N LEU A 65 -2.64 29.75 -4.73
CA LEU A 65 -1.69 29.37 -5.78
C LEU A 65 -2.15 28.14 -6.58
N ILE A 66 -3.05 27.32 -6.03
CA ILE A 66 -3.51 26.07 -6.67
C ILE A 66 -4.10 26.30 -8.06
N PRO A 67 -5.04 27.25 -8.28
CA PRO A 67 -5.61 27.47 -9.61
C PRO A 67 -4.60 27.97 -10.65
N ARG A 68 -3.48 28.58 -10.19
CA ARG A 68 -2.39 29.02 -11.07
C ARG A 68 -1.54 27.85 -11.56
N LYS A 69 -1.39 26.80 -10.74
CA LYS A 69 -0.58 25.63 -11.06
C LYS A 69 -1.39 24.53 -11.75
N TYR A 70 -2.64 24.33 -11.35
CA TYR A 70 -3.51 23.30 -11.87
C TYR A 70 -4.76 23.95 -12.45
N GLN A 71 -4.76 24.13 -13.78
CA GLN A 71 -5.85 24.77 -14.49
C GLN A 71 -7.17 24.01 -14.28
N GLY A 72 -8.24 24.74 -14.00
CA GLY A 72 -9.56 24.15 -13.71
C GLY A 72 -9.74 23.62 -12.29
N VAL A 73 -8.68 23.62 -11.46
CA VAL A 73 -8.76 23.15 -10.06
C VAL A 73 -8.92 24.34 -9.13
N ARG A 74 -9.91 24.28 -8.23
CA ARG A 74 -10.11 25.29 -7.19
C ARG A 74 -9.29 24.96 -5.94
N GLY A 75 -8.52 25.92 -5.46
CA GLY A 75 -7.88 25.85 -4.15
C GLY A 75 -8.83 26.31 -3.05
N THR A 76 -8.92 25.57 -1.95
CA THR A 76 -9.72 25.94 -0.77
C THR A 76 -9.00 25.58 0.53
N THR A 77 -9.45 26.16 1.63
CA THR A 77 -9.07 25.78 3.00
C THR A 77 -10.22 25.10 3.76
N SER A 78 -11.41 25.03 3.15
CA SER A 78 -12.62 24.50 3.75
C SER A 78 -12.91 23.08 3.26
N LEU A 79 -12.81 22.09 4.15
CA LEU A 79 -13.29 20.74 3.86
C LEU A 79 -14.81 20.74 3.62
N GLN A 80 -15.55 21.55 4.39
CA GLN A 80 -17.01 21.60 4.31
C GLN A 80 -17.52 22.05 2.94
N GLU A 81 -16.77 22.93 2.26
CA GLU A 81 -17.08 23.31 0.87
C GLU A 81 -17.03 22.11 -0.08
N ILE A 82 -16.05 21.21 0.10
CA ILE A 82 -15.96 19.97 -0.69
C ILE A 82 -17.12 19.04 -0.33
N LEU A 83 -17.41 18.88 0.96
CA LEU A 83 -18.44 17.96 1.44
C LEU A 83 -19.85 18.36 0.99
N ALA A 84 -20.13 19.65 0.90
CA ALA A 84 -21.41 20.20 0.45
C ALA A 84 -21.60 20.17 -1.10
N ASP A 85 -20.55 19.91 -1.87
CA ASP A 85 -20.61 19.90 -3.33
C ASP A 85 -21.03 18.52 -3.84
N GLU A 86 -22.29 18.38 -4.29
CA GLU A 86 -22.86 17.13 -4.80
C GLU A 86 -22.13 16.59 -6.04
N ALA A 87 -21.43 17.43 -6.80
CA ALA A 87 -20.68 16.97 -7.97
C ALA A 87 -19.45 16.14 -7.58
N VAL A 88 -18.91 16.35 -6.37
CA VAL A 88 -17.71 15.61 -5.89
C VAL A 88 -18.14 14.23 -5.39
N SER A 89 -17.72 13.18 -6.10
CA SER A 89 -18.03 11.79 -5.77
C SER A 89 -16.92 11.10 -4.98
N GLY A 90 -15.65 11.44 -5.25
CA GLY A 90 -14.49 10.84 -4.59
C GLY A 90 -13.58 11.87 -3.91
N VAL A 91 -13.11 11.55 -2.70
CA VAL A 91 -12.18 12.41 -1.93
C VAL A 91 -10.92 11.63 -1.59
N PHE A 92 -9.77 12.13 -2.05
CA PHE A 92 -8.44 11.67 -1.63
C PHE A 92 -7.98 12.44 -0.39
N VAL A 93 -7.65 11.75 0.68
CA VAL A 93 -7.17 12.33 1.95
C VAL A 93 -5.72 11.93 2.18
N ALA A 94 -4.81 12.89 2.04
CA ALA A 94 -3.37 12.75 2.23
C ALA A 94 -2.82 13.89 3.09
N THR A 95 -3.36 14.01 4.31
CA THR A 95 -2.98 15.03 5.29
C THR A 95 -1.97 14.48 6.31
N HIS A 96 -1.70 15.25 7.37
CA HIS A 96 -0.97 14.71 8.52
C HIS A 96 -1.83 13.63 9.23
N PRO A 97 -1.25 12.50 9.70
CA PRO A 97 -2.01 11.39 10.28
C PRO A 97 -3.01 11.77 11.39
N HIS A 98 -2.67 12.73 12.25
CA HIS A 98 -3.58 13.22 13.30
C HIS A 98 -4.92 13.80 12.80
N ALA A 99 -5.00 14.22 11.54
CA ALA A 99 -6.24 14.75 10.96
C ALA A 99 -7.08 13.67 10.26
N HIS A 100 -6.51 12.48 9.99
CA HIS A 100 -7.17 11.43 9.21
C HIS A 100 -8.47 10.96 9.83
N PHE A 101 -8.49 10.61 11.11
CA PHE A 101 -9.69 10.13 11.80
C PHE A 101 -10.87 11.11 11.66
N ARG A 102 -10.65 12.40 11.94
CA ARG A 102 -11.70 13.42 11.84
C ARG A 102 -12.18 13.62 10.39
N ILE A 103 -11.23 13.77 9.46
CA ILE A 103 -11.56 14.01 8.05
C ILE A 103 -12.29 12.81 7.45
N ALA A 104 -11.82 11.59 7.71
CA ALA A 104 -12.47 10.35 7.27
C ALA A 104 -13.93 10.30 7.75
N GLY A 105 -14.15 10.54 9.04
CA GLY A 105 -15.50 10.55 9.61
C GLY A 105 -16.41 11.59 8.95
N GLU A 106 -15.91 12.80 8.65
CA GLU A 106 -16.69 13.82 7.96
C GLU A 106 -17.01 13.44 6.49
N VAL A 107 -16.05 12.87 5.76
CA VAL A 107 -16.24 12.39 4.37
C VAL A 107 -17.26 11.25 4.31
N ILE A 108 -17.14 10.27 5.21
CA ILE A 108 -18.06 9.12 5.31
C ILE A 108 -19.49 9.60 5.60
N LYS A 109 -19.66 10.52 6.57
CA LYS A 109 -20.97 11.10 6.92
C LYS A 109 -21.60 11.89 5.78
N ALA A 110 -20.79 12.47 4.90
CA ALA A 110 -21.26 13.18 3.70
C ALA A 110 -21.62 12.24 2.54
N GLY A 111 -21.49 10.92 2.71
CA GLY A 111 -21.83 9.93 1.68
C GLY A 111 -20.87 9.89 0.49
N LYS A 112 -19.65 10.45 0.62
CA LYS A 112 -18.66 10.47 -0.46
C LYS A 112 -17.72 9.27 -0.38
N SER A 113 -17.24 8.79 -1.53
CA SER A 113 -16.20 7.77 -1.58
C SER A 113 -14.88 8.34 -1.06
N LEU A 114 -14.13 7.54 -0.31
CA LEU A 114 -12.94 7.95 0.43
C LEU A 114 -11.71 7.12 0.07
N PHE A 115 -10.68 7.77 -0.46
CA PHE A 115 -9.32 7.25 -0.39
C PHE A 115 -8.61 7.93 0.78
N ILE A 116 -8.00 7.17 1.67
CA ILE A 116 -7.28 7.73 2.82
C ILE A 116 -5.89 7.15 2.99
N GLU A 117 -4.91 8.02 3.13
CA GLU A 117 -3.53 7.64 3.43
C GLU A 117 -3.36 6.97 4.78
N LYS A 118 -2.35 6.12 4.87
CA LYS A 118 -2.01 5.42 6.10
C LYS A 118 -1.20 6.31 7.09
N PRO A 119 -1.34 6.09 8.40
CA PRO A 119 -2.41 5.33 9.04
C PRO A 119 -3.73 6.12 8.99
N PRO A 120 -4.91 5.48 8.80
CA PRO A 120 -6.19 6.18 8.76
C PRO A 120 -6.63 6.74 10.12
N CYS A 121 -6.06 6.22 11.22
CA CYS A 121 -6.34 6.63 12.59
C CYS A 121 -5.22 6.18 13.53
N ARG A 122 -5.23 6.63 14.78
CA ARG A 122 -4.08 6.45 15.69
C ARG A 122 -4.05 5.09 16.41
N ASP A 123 -5.22 4.45 16.58
CA ASP A 123 -5.37 3.23 17.38
C ASP A 123 -6.58 2.41 16.91
N SER A 124 -6.71 1.20 17.46
CA SER A 124 -7.78 0.25 17.13
C SER A 124 -9.16 0.72 17.56
N ALA A 125 -9.26 1.57 18.60
CA ALA A 125 -10.51 2.15 19.05
C ALA A 125 -11.04 3.18 18.03
N GLU A 126 -10.18 4.08 17.54
CA GLU A 126 -10.52 5.00 16.45
C GLU A 126 -10.84 4.24 15.16
N LEU A 127 -10.11 3.16 14.85
CA LEU A 127 -10.44 2.32 13.69
C LEU A 127 -11.85 1.73 13.82
N GLY A 128 -12.19 1.19 14.98
CA GLY A 128 -13.51 0.67 15.31
C GLY A 128 -14.60 1.73 15.13
N ALA A 129 -14.37 2.95 15.63
CA ALA A 129 -15.31 4.06 15.48
C ALA A 129 -15.51 4.49 14.01
N LEU A 130 -14.47 4.48 13.18
CA LEU A 130 -14.62 4.74 11.74
C LEU A 130 -15.44 3.65 11.06
N ILE A 131 -15.15 2.38 11.37
CA ILE A 131 -15.92 1.24 10.84
C ILE A 131 -17.40 1.35 11.22
N ASP A 132 -17.70 1.67 12.47
CA ASP A 132 -19.08 1.85 12.91
C ASP A 132 -19.74 3.06 12.23
N THR A 133 -18.97 4.11 11.91
CA THR A 133 -19.44 5.24 11.11
C THR A 133 -19.78 4.80 9.68
N VAL A 134 -18.96 3.96 9.04
CA VAL A 134 -19.26 3.39 7.71
C VAL A 134 -20.57 2.60 7.73
N ARG A 135 -20.75 1.75 8.75
CA ARG A 135 -21.96 0.93 8.91
C ARG A 135 -23.22 1.77 9.15
N LEU A 136 -23.09 2.88 9.87
CA LEU A 136 -24.22 3.74 10.23
C LEU A 136 -24.67 4.63 9.07
N TYR A 137 -23.73 5.24 8.35
CA TYR A 137 -24.05 6.24 7.34
C TYR A 137 -24.15 5.66 5.93
N GLY A 138 -23.53 4.50 5.67
CA GLY A 138 -23.37 3.98 4.32
C GLY A 138 -22.52 4.94 3.49
N SER A 139 -21.23 4.67 3.36
CA SER A 139 -20.38 5.47 2.47
C SER A 139 -20.38 4.89 1.06
N GLY A 140 -19.97 5.72 0.11
CA GLY A 140 -19.36 5.21 -1.12
C GLY A 140 -18.10 4.38 -0.82
N HIS A 141 -17.40 4.00 -1.87
CA HIS A 141 -16.23 3.13 -1.81
C HIS A 141 -15.11 3.69 -0.92
N ILE A 142 -14.50 2.83 -0.11
CA ILE A 142 -13.38 3.20 0.76
C ILE A 142 -12.14 2.39 0.42
N VAL A 143 -11.03 3.11 0.20
CA VAL A 143 -9.69 2.53 0.04
C VAL A 143 -8.74 3.18 1.04
N VAL A 144 -8.02 2.37 1.80
CA VAL A 144 -6.88 2.83 2.60
C VAL A 144 -5.60 2.63 1.81
N GLY A 145 -4.72 3.64 1.79
CA GLY A 145 -3.47 3.71 1.05
C GLY A 145 -2.39 2.73 1.53
N MET A 146 -2.67 1.43 1.37
CA MET A 146 -1.77 0.31 1.63
C MET A 146 -1.19 -0.20 0.31
N GLN A 147 -0.42 0.65 -0.37
CA GLN A 147 0.08 0.42 -1.73
C GLN A 147 0.66 -0.97 -1.99
N ARG A 148 1.28 -1.60 -0.98
CA ARG A 148 1.95 -2.91 -1.15
C ARG A 148 0.98 -4.00 -1.54
N ARG A 149 -0.29 -3.87 -1.13
CA ARG A 149 -1.37 -4.77 -1.52
C ARG A 149 -1.64 -4.72 -3.03
N PHE A 150 -1.38 -3.58 -3.66
CA PHE A 150 -1.67 -3.29 -5.07
C PHE A 150 -0.45 -3.43 -6.00
N ALA A 151 0.75 -3.63 -5.46
CA ALA A 151 1.96 -3.85 -6.23
C ALA A 151 1.82 -5.06 -7.19
N PRO A 152 2.25 -4.98 -8.46
CA PRO A 152 2.17 -6.09 -9.40
C PRO A 152 2.85 -7.38 -8.90
N ALA A 153 3.99 -7.24 -8.23
CA ALA A 153 4.72 -8.36 -7.62
C ALA A 153 3.87 -9.07 -6.55
N THR A 154 3.16 -8.30 -5.73
CA THR A 154 2.22 -8.82 -4.71
C THR A 154 1.10 -9.63 -5.34
N GLN A 155 0.49 -9.14 -6.41
CA GLN A 155 -0.62 -9.84 -7.09
C GLN A 155 -0.16 -11.21 -7.62
N ILE A 156 1.05 -11.27 -8.19
CA ILE A 156 1.65 -12.53 -8.66
C ILE A 156 1.95 -13.47 -7.48
N LEU A 157 2.56 -12.95 -6.42
CA LEU A 157 2.91 -13.74 -5.23
C LEU A 157 1.64 -14.30 -4.56
N GLN A 158 0.64 -13.47 -4.30
CA GLN A 158 -0.61 -13.88 -3.65
C GLN A 158 -1.31 -15.00 -4.43
N LYS A 159 -1.40 -14.90 -5.76
CA LYS A 159 -1.99 -15.94 -6.62
C LYS A 159 -1.27 -17.28 -6.51
N ARG A 160 0.05 -17.29 -6.36
CA ARG A 160 0.86 -18.51 -6.19
C ARG A 160 0.72 -19.08 -4.79
N LEU A 161 0.83 -18.23 -3.78
CA LEU A 161 0.69 -18.60 -2.38
C LEU A 161 -0.68 -19.21 -2.03
N ARG A 162 -1.76 -18.89 -2.77
CA ARG A 162 -3.08 -19.54 -2.60
C ARG A 162 -3.11 -21.02 -2.98
N LYS A 163 -2.09 -21.53 -3.69
CA LYS A 163 -2.04 -22.89 -4.26
C LYS A 163 -0.86 -23.72 -3.75
N GLU A 164 -0.21 -23.27 -2.69
CA GLU A 164 1.06 -23.80 -2.19
C GLU A 164 1.04 -23.89 -0.67
N GLY A 165 1.55 -24.99 -0.13
CA GLY A 165 1.79 -25.13 1.29
C GLY A 165 2.93 -24.20 1.72
N LYS A 166 2.65 -23.31 2.67
CA LYS A 166 3.61 -22.32 3.18
C LYS A 166 4.39 -22.94 4.34
N HIS A 167 5.68 -22.66 4.45
CA HIS A 167 6.51 -23.17 5.54
C HIS A 167 6.90 -22.05 6.51
N HIS A 168 7.56 -21.02 5.99
CA HIS A 168 7.93 -19.84 6.77
C HIS A 168 8.19 -18.65 5.84
N TYR A 169 8.25 -17.45 6.41
CA TYR A 169 8.73 -16.27 5.70
C TYR A 169 9.72 -15.46 6.55
N HIS A 170 10.56 -14.69 5.87
CA HIS A 170 11.43 -13.69 6.48
C HIS A 170 11.21 -12.36 5.78
N TYR A 171 10.98 -11.29 6.54
CA TYR A 171 10.74 -9.96 5.99
C TYR A 171 11.62 -8.92 6.66
N ARG A 172 12.45 -8.25 5.86
CA ARG A 172 13.32 -7.18 6.32
C ARG A 172 12.80 -5.86 5.79
N TYR A 173 12.62 -4.90 6.69
CA TYR A 173 12.20 -3.54 6.38
C TYR A 173 13.11 -2.56 7.14
N LEU A 174 14.13 -2.08 6.44
CA LEU A 174 15.27 -1.40 7.04
C LEU A 174 15.36 0.01 6.44
N THR A 175 15.21 1.02 7.29
CA THR A 175 15.16 2.43 6.90
C THR A 175 16.07 3.27 7.79
N GLY A 176 16.20 4.56 7.47
CA GLY A 176 16.87 5.51 8.35
C GLY A 176 16.03 5.97 9.53
N LEU A 177 16.66 6.81 10.36
CA LEU A 177 16.04 7.44 11.53
C LEU A 177 14.72 8.11 11.16
N TYR A 178 13.74 8.00 12.06
CA TYR A 178 12.40 8.53 11.86
C TYR A 178 11.95 9.40 13.05
N PRO A 179 12.48 10.64 13.18
CA PRO A 179 12.19 11.50 14.33
C PRO A 179 10.76 12.08 14.31
N GLU A 180 10.17 12.19 13.13
CA GLU A 180 8.92 12.91 12.87
C GLU A 180 7.67 12.26 13.50
N GLY A 181 7.70 10.96 13.78
CA GLY A 181 6.49 10.21 14.14
C GLY A 181 6.75 8.98 15.02
N GLU A 182 5.75 8.10 15.11
CA GLU A 182 5.85 6.80 15.78
C GLU A 182 6.17 5.74 14.73
N ALA A 183 7.41 5.24 14.73
CA ALA A 183 7.86 4.29 13.71
C ALA A 183 6.96 3.06 13.57
N LEU A 184 6.41 2.53 14.68
CA LEU A 184 5.55 1.35 14.64
C LEU A 184 4.28 1.58 13.79
N LEU A 185 3.60 2.71 13.99
CA LEU A 185 2.33 3.01 13.31
C LEU A 185 2.52 3.74 11.99
N ASP A 186 3.48 4.66 11.90
CA ASP A 186 3.60 5.52 10.72
C ASP A 186 4.40 4.85 9.60
N LEU A 187 5.36 4.00 9.98
CA LEU A 187 6.32 3.41 9.06
C LEU A 187 6.15 1.88 8.96
N PHE A 188 6.23 1.18 10.08
CA PHE A 188 6.16 -0.28 10.15
C PHE A 188 4.76 -0.85 9.96
N ILE A 189 3.72 -0.01 9.95
CA ILE A 189 2.38 -0.43 9.52
C ILE A 189 2.42 -1.09 8.14
N HIS A 190 3.28 -0.62 7.24
CA HIS A 190 3.43 -1.19 5.90
C HIS A 190 3.85 -2.66 5.91
N PRO A 191 5.01 -3.04 6.48
CA PRO A 191 5.39 -4.45 6.51
C PRO A 191 4.48 -5.31 7.40
N LEU A 192 3.93 -4.75 8.49
CA LEU A 192 2.99 -5.46 9.36
C LEU A 192 1.66 -5.76 8.66
N ASP A 193 1.12 -4.78 7.94
CA ASP A 193 -0.06 -4.94 7.10
C ASP A 193 0.18 -5.92 5.96
N TYR A 194 1.37 -5.88 5.37
CA TYR A 194 1.67 -6.73 4.23
C TYR A 194 1.70 -8.21 4.59
N VAL A 195 2.25 -8.57 5.76
CA VAL A 195 2.25 -9.97 6.22
C VAL A 195 0.86 -10.43 6.63
N THR A 196 0.05 -9.56 7.25
CA THR A 196 -1.36 -9.91 7.57
C THR A 196 -2.19 -10.07 6.30
N PHE A 197 -1.94 -9.25 5.27
CA PHE A 197 -2.58 -9.37 3.96
C PHE A 197 -2.21 -10.65 3.20
N LEU A 198 -0.94 -11.09 3.27
CA LEU A 198 -0.48 -12.28 2.56
C LEU A 198 -0.81 -13.59 3.29
N PHE A 199 -0.77 -13.58 4.62
CA PHE A 199 -0.79 -14.79 5.45
C PHE A 199 -1.97 -14.87 6.43
N GLY A 200 -2.80 -13.82 6.49
CA GLY A 200 -3.94 -13.72 7.41
C GLY A 200 -3.53 -13.21 8.79
N GLU A 201 -4.44 -13.32 9.75
CA GLU A 201 -4.21 -12.91 11.14
C GLU A 201 -2.92 -13.51 11.72
N ALA A 202 -2.23 -12.69 12.52
CA ALA A 202 -0.96 -13.01 13.13
C ALA A 202 -1.04 -12.85 14.64
N LYS A 203 -0.32 -13.71 15.38
CA LYS A 203 -0.06 -13.56 16.81
C LYS A 203 1.42 -13.37 17.06
N VAL A 204 1.77 -12.55 18.04
CA VAL A 204 3.18 -12.29 18.39
C VAL A 204 3.70 -13.42 19.28
N LYS A 205 4.64 -14.23 18.77
CA LYS A 205 5.33 -15.27 19.58
C LYS A 205 6.46 -14.68 20.39
N SER A 206 7.23 -13.77 19.79
CA SER A 206 8.28 -13.02 20.47
C SER A 206 8.49 -11.67 19.81
N VAL A 207 8.91 -10.70 20.62
CA VAL A 207 9.34 -9.39 20.18
C VAL A 207 10.57 -9.01 20.99
N GLU A 208 11.65 -8.68 20.30
CA GLU A 208 12.84 -8.07 20.89
C GLU A 208 12.98 -6.66 20.32
N VAL A 209 13.18 -5.67 21.21
CA VAL A 209 13.30 -4.26 20.82
C VAL A 209 14.66 -3.74 21.23
N THR A 210 15.48 -3.38 20.24
CA THR A 210 16.74 -2.67 20.46
C THR A 210 16.60 -1.21 20.08
N ARG A 211 17.26 -0.31 20.81
CA ARG A 211 17.32 1.11 20.51
C ARG A 211 18.78 1.56 20.43
N SER A 212 19.12 2.34 19.41
CA SER A 212 20.44 2.94 19.29
C SER A 212 20.51 4.26 20.05
N ARG A 213 21.74 4.74 20.28
CA ARG A 213 21.98 6.02 20.97
C ARG A 213 21.40 7.22 20.22
N GLU A 214 21.31 7.13 18.89
CA GLU A 214 20.81 8.19 18.01
C GLU A 214 19.29 8.14 17.83
N GLY A 215 18.59 7.24 18.54
CA GLY A 215 17.13 7.11 18.51
C GLY A 215 16.60 6.15 17.45
N GLY A 216 17.48 5.43 16.76
CA GLY A 216 17.10 4.30 15.90
C GLY A 216 16.48 3.18 16.73
N GLN A 217 15.56 2.45 16.14
CA GLN A 217 14.86 1.36 16.79
C GLN A 217 14.80 0.16 15.86
N THR A 218 15.10 -1.02 16.39
CA THR A 218 15.00 -2.31 15.69
C THR A 218 14.05 -3.23 16.46
N LEU A 219 13.07 -3.79 15.76
CA LEU A 219 12.18 -4.84 16.25
C LEU A 219 12.54 -6.14 15.54
N LEU A 220 12.83 -7.18 16.32
CA LEU A 220 12.94 -8.56 15.84
C LEU A 220 11.68 -9.31 16.30
N LEU A 221 10.83 -9.68 15.34
CA LEU A 221 9.53 -10.29 15.60
C LEU A 221 9.50 -11.72 15.12
N VAL A 222 8.89 -12.61 15.90
CA VAL A 222 8.41 -13.91 15.42
C VAL A 222 6.90 -13.90 15.48
N LEU A 223 6.26 -14.10 14.33
CA LEU A 223 4.81 -14.09 14.18
C LEU A 223 4.30 -15.48 13.82
N GLU A 224 3.17 -15.87 14.41
CA GLU A 224 2.46 -17.09 14.09
C GLU A 224 1.14 -16.73 13.39
N HIS A 225 1.01 -17.17 12.14
CA HIS A 225 -0.26 -17.17 11.41
C HIS A 225 -0.85 -18.58 11.44
N ARG A 226 -2.08 -18.73 10.92
CA ARG A 226 -2.78 -20.03 10.88
C ARG A 226 -1.98 -21.16 10.21
N GLU A 227 -1.26 -20.85 9.13
CA GLU A 227 -0.59 -21.86 8.29
C GLU A 227 0.93 -21.64 8.15
N VAL A 228 1.47 -20.56 8.71
CA VAL A 228 2.87 -20.16 8.48
C VAL A 228 3.42 -19.37 9.66
N THR A 229 4.71 -19.57 9.94
CA THR A 229 5.45 -18.77 10.91
C THR A 229 6.37 -17.79 10.19
N GLY A 230 6.44 -16.57 10.68
CA GLY A 230 7.22 -15.49 10.12
C GLY A 230 8.28 -14.97 11.05
N MET A 231 9.37 -14.45 10.48
CA MET A 231 10.31 -13.59 11.18
C MET A 231 10.37 -12.22 10.50
N LEU A 232 10.34 -11.14 11.27
CA LEU A 232 10.50 -9.79 10.74
C LEU A 232 11.66 -9.06 11.43
N GLU A 233 12.45 -8.35 10.63
CA GLU A 233 13.42 -7.36 11.06
C GLU A 233 12.92 -5.98 10.60
N LEU A 234 12.42 -5.17 11.54
CA LEU A 234 11.90 -3.83 11.27
C LEU A 234 12.81 -2.81 11.94
N SER A 235 13.50 -1.97 11.17
CA SER A 235 14.53 -1.10 11.74
C SER A 235 14.54 0.30 11.14
N THR A 236 14.72 1.31 12.01
CA THR A 236 15.07 2.68 11.64
C THR A 236 16.55 3.01 11.90
N ASP A 237 17.36 2.01 12.24
CA ASP A 237 18.78 2.16 12.58
C ASP A 237 19.72 1.97 11.37
N TYR A 238 19.19 2.19 10.16
CA TYR A 238 19.92 2.11 8.89
C TYR A 238 19.95 3.50 8.21
N SER A 239 19.92 3.57 6.88
CA SER A 239 19.98 4.81 6.10
C SER A 239 18.83 4.90 5.11
N TRP A 240 18.23 6.08 4.97
CA TRP A 240 17.25 6.37 3.92
C TRP A 240 17.84 6.31 2.51
N GLN A 241 19.15 6.51 2.34
CA GLN A 241 19.81 6.38 1.04
C GLN A 241 19.95 4.92 0.58
N TYR A 242 19.95 4.00 1.54
CA TYR A 242 20.09 2.56 1.32
C TYR A 242 18.98 1.80 2.05
N ALA A 243 17.76 2.33 1.97
CA ALA A 243 16.60 1.67 2.54
C ALA A 243 16.41 0.31 1.84
N GLN A 244 16.15 -0.74 2.61
CA GLN A 244 16.02 -2.10 2.11
C GLN A 244 14.66 -2.66 2.50
N GLU A 245 14.04 -3.33 1.53
CA GLU A 245 12.81 -4.06 1.74
C GLU A 245 12.90 -5.40 1.01
N GLN A 246 12.86 -6.50 1.74
CA GLN A 246 12.96 -7.82 1.13
C GLN A 246 12.10 -8.84 1.86
N LEU A 247 11.19 -9.48 1.13
CA LEU A 247 10.38 -10.60 1.61
C LEU A 247 10.85 -11.90 0.97
N THR A 248 11.18 -12.89 1.80
CA THR A 248 11.42 -14.27 1.37
C THR A 248 10.30 -15.16 1.90
N VAL A 249 9.72 -16.01 1.05
CA VAL A 249 8.66 -16.94 1.44
C VAL A 249 9.02 -18.36 0.99
N SER A 250 9.10 -19.29 1.93
CA SER A 250 9.37 -20.71 1.66
C SER A 250 8.06 -21.47 1.54
N THR A 251 7.94 -22.29 0.50
CA THR A 251 6.80 -23.16 0.21
C THR A 251 7.24 -24.61 -0.05
N ASP A 252 6.25 -25.49 -0.19
CA ASP A 252 6.40 -26.87 -0.64
C ASP A 252 7.04 -26.95 -2.05
N LYS A 253 6.72 -26.01 -2.94
CA LYS A 253 7.25 -25.97 -4.32
C LYS A 253 8.59 -25.29 -4.45
N GLY A 254 9.00 -24.44 -3.51
CA GLY A 254 10.21 -23.64 -3.67
C GLY A 254 10.31 -22.51 -2.67
N PHE A 255 10.99 -21.44 -3.05
CA PHE A 255 10.95 -20.20 -2.31
C PHE A 255 10.89 -18.99 -3.25
N TYR A 256 10.23 -17.95 -2.76
CA TYR A 256 10.08 -16.66 -3.42
C TYR A 256 10.99 -15.65 -2.75
N VAL A 257 11.59 -14.76 -3.54
CA VAL A 257 12.32 -13.58 -3.05
C VAL A 257 11.75 -12.37 -3.77
N MET A 258 11.13 -11.47 -3.00
CA MET A 258 10.66 -10.17 -3.46
C MET A 258 11.60 -9.09 -2.95
N ASP A 259 12.13 -8.28 -3.86
CA ASP A 259 13.09 -7.22 -3.54
C ASP A 259 12.50 -5.86 -3.92
N GLY A 260 12.24 -5.03 -2.90
CA GLY A 260 11.76 -3.66 -3.01
C GLY A 260 10.45 -3.47 -3.77
N MET A 261 9.59 -4.50 -3.91
CA MET A 261 8.44 -4.51 -4.86
C MET A 261 8.85 -4.35 -6.34
N GLU A 262 10.15 -4.28 -6.66
CA GLU A 262 10.68 -4.06 -8.01
C GLU A 262 10.89 -5.39 -8.76
N SER A 263 11.09 -6.48 -8.02
CA SER A 263 11.28 -7.81 -8.59
C SER A 263 10.70 -8.92 -7.72
N LEU A 264 10.34 -10.03 -8.36
CA LEU A 264 9.92 -11.26 -7.72
C LEU A 264 10.60 -12.44 -8.42
N HIS A 265 11.40 -13.16 -7.66
CA HIS A 265 12.10 -14.35 -8.13
C HIS A 265 11.53 -15.60 -7.46
N PHE A 266 11.52 -16.71 -8.18
CA PHE A 266 11.14 -18.02 -7.65
C PHE A 266 12.24 -19.05 -7.94
N THR A 267 12.63 -19.78 -6.91
CA THR A 267 13.57 -20.88 -7.00
C THR A 267 12.86 -22.18 -6.61
N PRO A 268 12.73 -23.16 -7.53
CA PRO A 268 12.08 -24.44 -7.23
C PRO A 268 12.83 -25.22 -6.14
N ARG A 269 12.08 -25.89 -5.26
CA ARG A 269 12.62 -26.83 -4.28
C ARG A 269 13.07 -28.08 -5.01
N ARG A 270 14.27 -28.58 -4.68
CA ARG A 270 14.74 -29.85 -5.19
C ARG A 270 14.15 -31.01 -4.38
N PRO A 271 13.74 -32.10 -5.04
CA PRO A 271 13.24 -33.27 -4.35
C PRO A 271 14.36 -33.96 -3.55
N ALA A 272 13.98 -34.55 -2.43
CA ALA A 272 14.83 -35.45 -1.66
C ALA A 272 14.25 -36.87 -1.73
N LEU A 273 15.09 -37.88 -1.88
CA LEU A 273 14.73 -39.29 -1.81
C LEU A 273 15.29 -39.88 -0.52
N LEU A 274 14.43 -40.39 0.37
CA LEU A 274 14.83 -40.92 1.69
C LEU A 274 15.66 -39.93 2.53
N GLY A 275 15.38 -38.63 2.41
CA GLY A 275 16.12 -37.56 3.10
C GLY A 275 17.43 -37.16 2.43
N ILE A 276 17.83 -37.82 1.33
CA ILE A 276 19.01 -37.45 0.53
C ILE A 276 18.59 -36.45 -0.55
N PRO A 277 19.11 -35.20 -0.55
CA PRO A 277 18.83 -34.23 -1.60
C PRO A 277 19.36 -34.75 -2.95
N LEU A 278 18.50 -34.83 -3.96
CA LEU A 278 18.87 -35.42 -5.25
C LEU A 278 19.93 -34.60 -5.98
N GLU A 279 20.04 -33.30 -5.71
CA GLU A 279 21.10 -32.43 -6.23
C GLU A 279 22.51 -32.80 -5.74
N LYS A 280 22.65 -33.57 -4.66
CA LYS A 280 23.95 -34.12 -4.23
C LYS A 280 24.38 -35.33 -5.04
N VAL A 281 23.43 -36.01 -5.70
CA VAL A 281 23.65 -37.26 -6.43
C VAL A 281 23.66 -37.02 -7.94
N VAL A 282 22.77 -36.15 -8.42
CA VAL A 282 22.63 -35.77 -9.82
C VAL A 282 23.00 -34.30 -9.95
N GLY A 283 24.14 -34.03 -10.60
CA GLY A 283 24.55 -32.67 -10.91
C GLY A 283 23.52 -31.96 -11.79
N GLY A 284 23.15 -30.74 -11.45
CA GLY A 284 22.22 -29.94 -12.24
C GLY A 284 22.17 -28.48 -11.77
N ASN A 285 22.09 -27.55 -12.72
CA ASN A 285 22.04 -26.12 -12.42
C ASN A 285 20.68 -25.75 -11.81
N ALA A 286 20.70 -24.96 -10.73
CA ALA A 286 19.48 -24.34 -10.20
C ALA A 286 19.00 -23.25 -11.16
N SER A 287 17.72 -23.30 -11.53
CA SER A 287 17.08 -22.25 -12.32
C SER A 287 16.32 -21.30 -11.40
N VAL A 288 16.58 -20.00 -11.51
CA VAL A 288 15.78 -18.95 -10.87
C VAL A 288 14.84 -18.37 -11.92
N ALA A 289 13.53 -18.44 -11.67
CA ALA A 289 12.52 -17.82 -12.53
C ALA A 289 12.28 -16.38 -12.07
N CYS A 290 12.53 -15.40 -12.95
CA CYS A 290 12.07 -14.03 -12.75
C CYS A 290 10.58 -13.97 -13.09
N LEU A 291 9.73 -13.86 -12.06
CA LEU A 291 8.28 -13.80 -12.20
C LEU A 291 7.78 -12.38 -12.44
N TYR A 292 8.52 -11.40 -11.92
CA TYR A 292 8.30 -9.98 -12.14
C TYR A 292 9.64 -9.26 -12.03
N GLY A 293 9.84 -8.25 -12.88
CA GLY A 293 11.03 -7.40 -12.82
C GLY A 293 10.79 -6.14 -13.63
N ARG A 294 11.03 -4.98 -13.02
CA ARG A 294 10.98 -3.70 -13.71
C ARG A 294 12.08 -3.64 -14.77
N ASN A 295 11.72 -3.29 -16.01
CA ASN A 295 12.70 -3.08 -17.06
C ASN A 295 13.22 -1.64 -16.98
N GLY A 296 14.51 -1.47 -16.65
CA GLY A 296 15.15 -0.16 -16.50
C GLY A 296 15.45 0.58 -17.81
N PHE A 297 15.16 0.01 -18.97
CA PHE A 297 15.50 0.56 -20.28
C PHE A 297 14.30 1.25 -20.97
N ILE A 298 13.11 0.66 -20.91
CA ILE A 298 11.95 1.16 -21.66
C ILE A 298 11.11 2.09 -20.78
N PRO A 299 10.97 3.39 -21.11
CA PRO A 299 10.23 4.36 -20.30
C PRO A 299 8.72 4.23 -20.50
N THR A 300 8.14 3.15 -19.98
CA THR A 300 6.68 2.95 -19.95
C THR A 300 6.15 3.08 -18.53
N VAL A 301 4.83 3.27 -18.38
CA VAL A 301 4.18 3.28 -17.06
C VAL A 301 4.43 1.99 -16.29
N GLY A 302 4.37 0.83 -16.95
CA GLY A 302 4.69 -0.45 -16.30
C GLY A 302 6.12 -0.54 -15.75
N ASN A 303 7.04 0.33 -16.20
CA ASN A 303 8.42 0.44 -15.71
C ASN A 303 8.67 1.67 -14.82
N ASN A 304 7.60 2.36 -14.42
CA ASN A 304 7.66 3.45 -13.45
C ASN A 304 7.61 2.88 -12.02
N GLN A 305 8.45 3.42 -11.15
CA GLN A 305 8.50 2.99 -9.75
C GLN A 305 7.17 3.22 -9.00
N ILE A 306 6.40 4.26 -9.36
CA ILE A 306 5.05 4.50 -8.80
C ILE A 306 4.12 3.29 -9.05
N VAL A 307 4.32 2.55 -10.15
CA VAL A 307 3.54 1.35 -10.48
C VAL A 307 4.04 0.13 -9.74
N SER A 308 5.36 -0.12 -9.73
CA SER A 308 5.93 -1.27 -9.00
C SER A 308 5.65 -1.17 -7.50
N GLN A 309 5.71 0.05 -6.94
CA GLN A 309 5.31 0.38 -5.57
C GLN A 309 3.79 0.52 -5.39
N GLY A 310 2.94 0.00 -6.28
CA GLY A 310 1.49 -0.10 -6.07
C GLY A 310 0.66 1.20 -6.02
N PHE A 311 1.26 2.38 -5.92
CA PHE A 311 0.56 3.68 -5.85
C PHE A 311 -0.35 3.92 -7.06
N PHE A 312 0.11 3.52 -8.24
CA PHE A 312 -0.71 3.63 -9.45
C PHE A 312 -2.00 2.81 -9.31
N SER A 313 -1.82 1.53 -9.00
CA SER A 313 -2.89 0.54 -8.95
C SER A 313 -3.89 0.81 -7.82
N GLU A 314 -3.47 1.34 -6.67
CA GLU A 314 -4.40 1.65 -5.58
C GLU A 314 -5.30 2.85 -5.89
N ILE A 315 -4.75 3.88 -6.57
CA ILE A 315 -5.49 5.07 -6.98
C ILE A 315 -6.40 4.74 -8.17
N GLU A 316 -5.91 3.95 -9.14
CA GLU A 316 -6.71 3.43 -10.24
C GLU A 316 -7.87 2.58 -9.70
N THR A 317 -7.61 1.68 -8.75
CA THR A 317 -8.68 0.87 -8.12
C THR A 317 -9.72 1.76 -7.46
N PHE A 318 -9.30 2.76 -6.66
CA PHE A 318 -10.25 3.68 -6.04
C PHE A 318 -11.09 4.44 -7.07
N ALA A 319 -10.47 4.96 -8.13
CA ALA A 319 -11.19 5.67 -9.18
C ALA A 319 -12.15 4.74 -9.93
N ASP A 320 -11.73 3.53 -10.27
CA ASP A 320 -12.59 2.53 -10.92
C ASP A 320 -13.75 2.09 -10.01
N MET A 321 -13.56 2.03 -8.69
CA MET A 321 -14.65 1.82 -7.75
C MET A 321 -15.64 2.98 -7.81
N VAL A 322 -15.17 4.25 -7.74
CA VAL A 322 -16.03 5.44 -7.82
C VAL A 322 -16.83 5.52 -9.12
N GLU A 323 -16.32 4.95 -10.22
CA GLU A 323 -17.00 4.88 -11.51
C GLU A 323 -17.85 3.61 -11.70
N ASP A 324 -18.06 2.82 -10.64
CA ASP A 324 -18.79 1.54 -10.67
C ASP A 324 -18.22 0.49 -11.66
N ARG A 325 -16.92 0.56 -11.97
CA ARG A 325 -16.24 -0.34 -12.93
C ARG A 325 -15.70 -1.61 -12.30
N CYS A 326 -15.56 -1.62 -10.98
CA CYS A 326 -15.19 -2.82 -10.24
C CYS A 326 -16.09 -3.01 -9.02
N ALA A 327 -16.33 -4.27 -8.67
CA ALA A 327 -17.17 -4.61 -7.53
C ALA A 327 -16.45 -4.22 -6.22
N ASP A 328 -17.19 -3.60 -5.30
CA ASP A 328 -16.70 -3.38 -3.95
C ASP A 328 -16.60 -4.71 -3.21
N THR A 329 -15.37 -5.12 -2.93
CA THR A 329 -15.09 -6.35 -2.19
C THR A 329 -14.85 -6.09 -0.70
N ASN A 330 -14.90 -4.83 -0.26
CA ASN A 330 -14.45 -4.35 1.05
C ASN A 330 -13.00 -4.77 1.41
N ALA A 331 -12.26 -5.35 0.47
CA ALA A 331 -10.93 -5.93 0.70
C ALA A 331 -9.85 -4.87 0.98
N PHE A 332 -10.15 -3.60 0.68
CA PHE A 332 -9.24 -2.47 0.79
C PHE A 332 -9.76 -1.35 1.71
N GLY A 333 -10.95 -1.55 2.31
CA GLY A 333 -11.55 -0.60 3.24
C GLY A 333 -10.98 -0.68 4.65
N LEU A 334 -11.58 0.06 5.58
CA LEU A 334 -11.14 0.15 6.98
C LEU A 334 -11.19 -1.20 7.72
N GLU A 335 -12.21 -2.01 7.48
CA GLU A 335 -12.33 -3.36 8.05
C GLU A 335 -11.12 -4.25 7.74
N SER A 336 -10.51 -4.08 6.57
CA SER A 336 -9.36 -4.87 6.14
C SER A 336 -8.09 -4.61 6.96
N LEU A 337 -8.11 -3.62 7.86
CA LEU A 337 -7.02 -3.26 8.75
C LEU A 337 -7.18 -3.78 10.18
N ARG A 338 -8.30 -4.44 10.51
CA ARG A 338 -8.55 -4.94 11.88
C ARG A 338 -7.40 -5.81 12.38
N SER A 339 -7.00 -6.81 11.60
CA SER A 339 -5.91 -7.72 11.95
C SER A 339 -4.57 -7.00 12.09
N THR A 340 -4.32 -5.98 11.25
CA THR A 340 -3.11 -5.15 11.30
C THR A 340 -3.05 -4.34 12.59
N TYR A 341 -4.15 -3.68 13.00
CA TYR A 341 -4.19 -2.90 14.23
C TYR A 341 -4.12 -3.78 15.48
N VAL A 342 -4.76 -4.95 15.48
CA VAL A 342 -4.63 -5.95 16.56
C VAL A 342 -3.17 -6.39 16.70
N LEU A 343 -2.49 -6.67 15.59
CA LEU A 343 -1.06 -7.03 15.61
C LEU A 343 -0.20 -5.89 16.15
N ILE A 344 -0.44 -4.65 15.72
CA ILE A 344 0.29 -3.47 16.23
C ILE A 344 0.10 -3.31 17.74
N ASP A 345 -1.13 -3.47 18.24
CA ASP A 345 -1.42 -3.37 19.67
C ASP A 345 -0.73 -4.49 20.47
N GLU A 346 -0.72 -5.73 19.96
CA GLU A 346 -0.03 -6.85 20.60
C GLU A 346 1.50 -6.66 20.63
N ILE A 347 2.09 -6.14 19.54
CA ILE A 347 3.51 -5.77 19.49
C ILE A 347 3.81 -4.67 20.50
N ARG A 348 2.91 -3.68 20.62
CA ARG A 348 3.06 -2.55 21.54
C ARG A 348 3.08 -3.03 22.99
N GLU A 349 2.13 -3.89 23.36
CA GLU A 349 2.01 -4.49 24.68
C GLU A 349 3.24 -5.35 25.03
N LYS A 350 3.56 -6.34 24.18
CA LYS A 350 4.65 -7.29 24.45
C LYS A 350 6.04 -6.66 24.33
N GLY A 351 6.20 -5.67 23.47
CA GLY A 351 7.47 -4.97 23.24
C GLY A 351 7.73 -3.83 24.22
N GLY A 352 6.82 -3.55 25.17
CA GLY A 352 6.93 -2.43 26.09
C GLY A 352 7.04 -1.07 25.38
N LEU A 353 6.38 -0.93 24.23
CA LEU A 353 6.39 0.30 23.45
C LEU A 353 5.25 1.19 23.94
N LYS A 354 5.54 2.38 24.48
CA LYS A 354 4.49 3.36 24.79
C LYS A 354 4.13 4.18 23.55
N SER A 355 2.85 4.46 23.34
CA SER A 355 2.43 5.42 22.30
C SER A 355 3.02 6.80 22.60
N LYS A 356 3.32 7.61 21.58
CA LYS A 356 3.84 8.98 21.79
C LYS A 356 2.85 9.85 22.61
N VAL A 357 1.54 9.54 22.58
CA VAL A 357 0.49 10.25 23.34
C VAL A 357 0.56 9.98 24.85
N GLU A 358 1.04 8.80 25.26
CA GLU A 358 1.27 8.52 26.68
C GLU A 358 2.53 9.20 27.22
N ARG A 359 3.51 9.49 26.34
CA ARG A 359 4.75 10.18 26.72
C ARG A 359 4.57 11.69 26.91
N SER A 360 3.53 12.30 26.35
CA SER A 360 3.21 13.71 26.55
C SER A 360 2.32 13.98 27.77
N LYS A 361 1.95 12.93 28.53
CA LYS A 361 1.20 13.01 29.79
C LYS A 361 2.06 12.72 31.04
N ILE A 362 3.37 12.53 30.86
CA ILE A 362 4.39 12.37 31.91
C ILE A 362 5.38 13.51 31.72
#